data_AF-A0A6M1PD98-F1
#
_entry.id   AF-A0A6M1PD98-F1
#
_cell.length_a   1.000
_cell.length_b   1.000
_cell.length_c   1.000
_cell.angle_alpha   90.00
_cell.angle_beta   90.00
_cell.angle_gamma   90.00
#
_symmetry.space_group_name_H-M   'P 1'
#
loop_
_entity.id
_entity.type
_entity.pdbx_description
1 polymer ?
#
loop_
_entity_poly.entity_id
_entity_poly.type
_entity_poly.pdbx_seq_one_letter_code
_entity_poly.pdbx_strand_id
1 'polypeptide(L)'
;MERLHTTPARGYATYRCPLCGRQIRTLEDEYGDHGCACGWLPHKDEDDYADLLANIRTFVSRGIDNGDLPPEPDEAAMDFCAEYRVDYAEHGALVERIINEEVRKYGRKYL
;
A
#
# COMPACT_ATOMS: atom_id res chain seq x y z
N MET A 1 -33.74 18.04 -31.90
CA MET A 1 -32.35 18.56 -31.92
C MET A 1 -31.69 18.08 -30.64
N GLU A 2 -31.06 16.90 -30.69
CA GLU A 2 -30.36 16.32 -29.55
C GLU A 2 -29.04 17.06 -29.32
N ARG A 3 -28.84 17.59 -28.12
CA ARG A 3 -27.57 18.20 -27.70
C ARG A 3 -26.66 17.07 -27.23
N LEU A 4 -25.66 16.73 -28.03
CA LEU A 4 -24.57 15.84 -27.63
C LEU A 4 -23.85 16.47 -26.43
N HIS A 5 -24.01 15.83 -25.26
CA HIS A 5 -23.22 16.13 -24.07
C HIS A 5 -21.77 15.71 -24.36
N THR A 6 -20.94 16.64 -24.83
CA THR A 6 -19.49 16.44 -24.84
C THR A 6 -19.01 16.53 -23.39
N THR A 7 -18.83 15.37 -22.75
CA THR A 7 -18.08 15.28 -21.49
C THR A 7 -16.73 15.97 -21.68
N PRO A 8 -16.29 16.88 -20.79
CA PRO A 8 -14.97 17.49 -20.93
C PRO A 8 -13.93 16.38 -21.00
N ALA A 9 -13.02 16.47 -21.97
CA ALA A 9 -11.92 15.53 -22.10
C ALA A 9 -11.10 15.60 -20.80
N ARG A 10 -11.16 14.54 -19.99
CA ARG A 10 -10.36 14.44 -18.76
C ARG A 10 -8.90 14.37 -19.16
N GLY A 11 -8.08 15.26 -18.59
CA GLY A 11 -6.63 15.22 -18.77
C GLY A 11 -6.05 13.97 -18.13
N TYR A 12 -4.91 13.51 -18.65
CA TYR A 12 -4.19 12.37 -18.09
C TYR A 12 -2.82 12.82 -17.63
N ALA A 13 -2.47 12.51 -16.39
CA ALA A 13 -1.15 12.71 -15.86
C ALA A 13 -0.36 11.38 -15.86
N THR A 14 0.96 11.49 -15.97
CA THR A 14 1.84 10.31 -15.99
C THR A 14 3.03 10.54 -15.07
N TYR A 15 3.28 9.60 -14.17
CA TYR A 15 4.45 9.62 -13.29
C TYR A 15 5.18 8.28 -13.31
N ARG A 16 6.43 8.29 -12.83
CA ARG A 16 7.29 7.12 -12.79
C ARG A 16 7.47 6.68 -11.34
N CYS A 17 7.17 5.42 -11.06
CA CYS A 17 7.46 4.83 -9.76
C CYS A 17 8.98 4.84 -9.51
N PRO A 18 9.47 5.41 -8.41
CA PRO A 18 10.90 5.45 -8.09
C PRO A 18 11.44 4.05 -7.75
N LEU A 19 10.61 3.16 -7.18
CA LEU A 19 11.06 1.83 -6.74
C LEU A 19 11.31 0.86 -7.90
N CYS A 20 10.38 0.79 -8.87
CA CYS A 20 10.47 -0.19 -9.97
C CYS A 20 10.58 0.44 -11.36
N GLY A 21 10.58 1.78 -11.46
CA GLY A 21 10.68 2.49 -12.74
C GLY A 21 9.44 2.40 -13.63
N ARG A 22 8.36 1.77 -13.17
CA ARG A 22 7.12 1.60 -13.93
C ARG A 22 6.43 2.94 -14.15
N GLN A 23 5.96 3.16 -15.37
CA GLN A 23 5.18 4.33 -15.73
C GLN A 23 3.71 4.09 -15.37
N ILE A 24 3.12 5.02 -14.63
CA ILE A 24 1.75 4.96 -14.15
C ILE A 24 1.01 6.13 -14.76
N ARG A 25 -0.12 5.83 -15.39
CA ARG A 25 -1.00 6.81 -16.03
C ARG A 25 -2.28 6.89 -15.23
N THR A 26 -2.63 8.10 -14.83
CA THR A 26 -3.84 8.41 -14.07
C THR A 26 -4.57 9.58 -14.69
N LEU A 27 -5.80 9.84 -14.26
CA LEU A 27 -6.47 11.10 -14.55
C LEU A 27 -5.78 12.24 -13.81
N GLU A 28 -5.74 13.44 -14.39
CA GLU A 28 -5.10 14.61 -13.76
C GLU A 28 -5.71 14.96 -12.38
N ASP A 29 -7.01 14.75 -12.21
CA ASP A 29 -7.73 14.94 -10.94
C ASP A 29 -7.45 13.84 -9.91
N GLU A 30 -6.76 12.77 -10.32
CA GLU A 30 -6.33 11.65 -9.48
C GLU A 30 -4.79 11.56 -9.43
N TYR A 31 -4.09 12.66 -9.76
CA TYR A 31 -2.63 12.70 -9.70
C TYR A 31 -2.15 12.69 -8.26
N GLY A 32 -1.49 11.60 -7.88
CA GLY A 32 -0.98 11.39 -6.54
C GLY A 32 -1.80 10.39 -5.70
N ASP A 33 -3.04 10.12 -6.11
CA ASP A 33 -3.93 9.20 -5.39
C ASP A 33 -3.65 7.72 -5.67
N HIS A 34 -2.95 7.44 -6.78
CA HIS A 34 -2.71 6.06 -7.23
C HIS A 34 -1.29 5.60 -6.94
N GLY A 35 -1.16 4.43 -6.30
CA GLY A 35 0.12 3.78 -6.09
C GLY A 35 0.64 3.01 -7.31
N CYS A 36 1.88 2.53 -7.19
CA CYS A 36 2.37 1.47 -8.05
C CYS A 36 1.92 0.10 -7.54
N ALA A 37 1.67 -0.83 -8.48
CA ALA A 37 1.47 -2.25 -8.18
C ALA A 37 2.60 -2.87 -7.36
N CYS A 38 3.80 -2.29 -7.36
CA CYS A 38 4.94 -2.77 -6.57
C CYS A 38 4.92 -2.36 -5.08
N GLY A 39 3.97 -1.53 -4.64
CA GLY A 39 3.92 -1.07 -3.25
C GLY A 39 4.06 0.43 -3.05
N TRP A 40 4.62 1.16 -4.02
CA TRP A 40 4.89 2.59 -3.90
C TRP A 40 3.62 3.44 -3.89
N LEU A 41 3.58 4.52 -3.10
CA LEU A 41 2.50 5.51 -3.06
C LEU A 41 3.06 6.93 -3.29
N PRO A 42 2.38 7.82 -4.04
CA PRO A 42 2.93 9.13 -4.41
C PRO A 42 2.93 10.19 -3.30
N HIS A 43 2.08 10.05 -2.28
CA HIS A 43 1.95 10.98 -1.15
C HIS A 43 2.66 10.54 0.12
N LYS A 44 3.35 9.39 0.08
CA LYS A 44 4.32 9.06 1.12
C LYS A 44 5.68 9.56 0.68
N ASP A 45 6.30 10.38 1.52
CA ASP A 45 7.73 10.63 1.38
C ASP A 45 8.46 9.28 1.38
N GLU A 46 9.56 9.17 0.61
CA GLU A 46 10.29 7.91 0.45
C GLU A 46 10.74 7.35 1.81
N ASP A 47 11.04 8.25 2.75
CA ASP A 47 11.35 7.97 4.15
C ASP A 47 10.14 7.40 4.92
N ASP A 48 8.94 7.96 4.77
CA ASP A 48 7.70 7.47 5.41
C ASP A 48 7.30 6.06 4.93
N TYR A 49 7.69 5.70 3.70
CA TYR A 49 7.47 4.36 3.16
C TYR A 49 8.49 3.37 3.72
N ALA A 50 9.77 3.75 3.80
CA ALA A 50 10.81 2.93 4.39
C ALA A 50 10.53 2.61 5.88
N ASP A 51 10.10 3.62 6.63
CA ASP A 51 9.75 3.48 8.05
C ASP A 51 8.52 2.59 8.24
N LEU A 52 7.49 2.75 7.40
CA LEU A 52 6.32 1.87 7.41
C LEU A 52 6.72 0.40 7.15
N LEU A 53 7.57 0.16 6.15
CA LEU A 53 8.07 -1.19 5.86
C LEU A 53 8.86 -1.78 7.03
N ALA A 54 9.70 -0.99 7.69
CA ALA A 54 10.48 -1.43 8.85
C ALA A 54 9.57 -1.79 10.03
N ASN A 55 8.54 -0.98 10.28
CA ASN A 55 7.55 -1.21 11.32
C ASN A 55 6.73 -2.48 11.05
N ILE A 56 6.25 -2.67 9.81
CA ILE A 56 5.49 -3.88 9.43
C ILE A 56 6.34 -5.14 9.61
N ARG A 57 7.62 -5.12 9.19
CA ARG A 57 8.52 -6.27 9.39
C ARG A 57 8.72 -6.61 10.86
N THR A 58 8.88 -5.60 11.70
CA THR A 58 9.04 -5.77 13.15
C THR A 58 7.77 -6.36 13.76
N PHE A 59 6.60 -5.83 13.38
CA PHE A 59 5.30 -6.34 13.79
C PHE A 59 5.11 -7.81 13.39
N VAL A 60 5.35 -8.17 12.12
CA VAL A 60 5.20 -9.54 11.62
C VAL A 60 6.18 -10.49 12.30
N SER A 61 7.45 -10.11 12.47
CA SER A 61 8.44 -10.97 13.16
C SER A 61 8.00 -11.25 14.60
N ARG A 62 7.66 -10.21 15.36
CA ARG A 62 7.21 -10.34 16.74
C ARG A 62 5.95 -11.20 16.82
N GLY A 63 5.01 -10.95 15.90
CA GLY A 63 3.79 -11.70 15.67
C GLY A 63 4.00 -13.21 15.57
N ILE A 64 4.95 -13.59 14.71
CA ILE A 64 5.27 -14.98 14.43
C ILE A 64 6.05 -15.61 15.58
N ASP A 65 7.02 -14.90 16.14
CA ASP A 65 7.87 -15.41 17.22
C ASP A 65 7.06 -15.68 18.51
N ASN A 66 6.05 -14.85 18.79
CA ASN A 66 5.15 -15.01 19.93
C ASN A 66 3.94 -15.92 19.64
N GLY A 67 3.63 -16.16 18.36
CA GLY A 67 2.42 -16.87 17.94
C GLY A 67 1.13 -16.07 18.15
N ASP A 68 1.21 -14.74 18.15
CA ASP A 68 0.09 -13.80 18.34
C ASP A 68 -0.28 -13.05 17.06
N LEU A 69 0.35 -13.36 15.92
CA LEU A 69 -0.05 -12.79 14.63
C LEU A 69 -1.44 -13.30 14.22
N PRO A 70 -2.39 -12.40 13.90
CA PRO A 70 -3.69 -12.81 13.39
C PRO A 70 -3.57 -13.68 12.13
N PRO A 71 -4.41 -14.72 11.98
CA PRO A 71 -4.37 -15.60 10.82
C PRO A 71 -4.85 -14.91 9.54
N GLU A 72 -5.74 -13.93 9.68
CA GLU A 72 -6.30 -13.19 8.55
C GLU A 72 -5.51 -11.89 8.29
N PRO A 73 -5.15 -11.59 7.03
CA PRO A 73 -4.32 -10.42 6.71
C PRO A 73 -4.94 -9.08 7.06
N ASP A 74 -6.27 -8.96 6.93
CA ASP A 74 -7.04 -7.75 7.21
C ASP A 74 -7.09 -7.49 8.73
N GLU A 75 -7.27 -8.54 9.54
CA GLU A 75 -7.16 -8.45 11.00
C GLU A 75 -5.76 -8.00 11.43
N ALA A 76 -4.72 -8.61 10.87
CA ALA A 76 -3.33 -8.21 11.13
C ALA A 76 -3.05 -6.75 10.70
N ALA A 77 -3.66 -6.29 9.61
CA ALA A 77 -3.53 -4.91 9.16
C ALA A 77 -4.26 -3.91 10.08
N MET A 78 -5.43 -4.28 10.60
CA MET A 78 -6.16 -3.47 11.58
C MET A 78 -5.35 -3.32 12.87
N ASP A 79 -4.80 -4.42 13.39
CA ASP A 79 -3.98 -4.41 14.60
C ASP A 79 -2.71 -3.57 14.44
N PHE A 80 -2.01 -3.76 13.30
CA PHE A 80 -0.85 -2.93 12.97
C PHE A 80 -1.21 -1.44 12.93
N CYS A 81 -2.30 -1.09 12.23
CA CYS A 81 -2.71 0.30 12.09
C CYS A 81 -3.07 0.93 13.45
N ALA A 82 -3.72 0.16 14.34
CA ALA A 82 -4.02 0.58 15.69
C ALA A 82 -2.75 0.80 16.55
N GLU A 83 -1.77 -0.11 16.48
CA GLU A 83 -0.53 -0.03 17.26
C GLU A 83 0.37 1.12 16.79
N TYR A 84 0.55 1.26 15.48
CA TYR A 84 1.48 2.23 14.88
C TYR A 84 0.82 3.57 14.53
N ARG A 85 -0.44 3.77 14.92
CA ARG A 85 -1.25 4.98 14.64
C ARG A 85 -1.29 5.35 13.15
N VAL A 86 -1.43 4.32 12.31
CA VAL A 86 -1.61 4.49 10.86
C VAL A 86 -3.11 4.54 10.57
N ASP A 87 -3.53 5.46 9.71
CA ASP A 87 -4.94 5.52 9.30
C ASP A 87 -5.29 4.29 8.45
N TYR A 88 -6.10 3.39 9.02
CA TYR A 88 -6.54 2.17 8.36
C TYR A 88 -7.45 2.45 7.15
N ALA A 89 -8.28 3.51 7.19
CA ALA A 89 -9.19 3.81 6.09
C ALA A 89 -8.42 4.24 4.83
N GLU A 90 -7.30 4.92 5.01
CA GLU A 90 -6.45 5.39 3.92
C GLU A 90 -5.40 4.35 3.51
N HIS A 91 -4.81 3.65 4.48
CA HIS A 91 -3.62 2.82 4.25
C HIS A 91 -3.84 1.31 4.47
N GLY A 92 -5.00 0.88 4.97
CA GLY A 92 -5.27 -0.51 5.37
C GLY A 92 -4.99 -1.52 4.26
N ALA A 93 -5.44 -1.25 3.03
CA ALA A 93 -5.21 -2.13 1.88
C ALA A 93 -3.72 -2.26 1.51
N LEU A 94 -2.93 -1.20 1.70
CA LEU A 94 -1.48 -1.26 1.49
C LEU A 94 -0.82 -2.10 2.59
N VAL A 95 -1.16 -1.82 3.85
CA VAL A 95 -0.63 -2.50 5.03
C VAL A 95 -0.91 -4.00 4.95
N GLU A 96 -2.16 -4.38 4.65
CA GLU A 96 -2.59 -5.77 4.47
C GLU A 96 -1.73 -6.51 3.43
N ARG A 97 -1.55 -5.89 2.25
CA ARG A 97 -0.73 -6.47 1.19
C ARG A 97 0.71 -6.69 1.65
N ILE A 98 1.32 -5.71 2.31
CA ILE A 98 2.70 -5.80 2.79
C ILE A 98 2.83 -6.88 3.86
N ILE A 99 1.91 -6.94 4.82
CA ILE A 99 1.87 -7.97 5.86
C ILE A 99 1.80 -9.37 5.22
N ASN A 100 0.88 -9.58 4.27
CA ASN A 100 0.72 -10.87 3.59
C ASN A 100 2.01 -11.27 2.84
N GLU A 101 2.68 -10.31 2.20
CA GLU A 101 3.97 -10.57 1.57
C GLU A 101 5.07 -10.95 2.57
N GLU A 102 5.18 -10.24 3.69
CA GLU A 102 6.18 -10.52 4.73
C GLU A 102 5.93 -11.87 5.44
N VAL A 103 4.67 -12.20 5.74
CA VAL A 103 4.28 -13.52 6.28
C VAL A 103 4.67 -14.65 5.33
N ARG A 104 4.41 -14.50 4.02
CA ARG A 104 4.83 -15.48 3.00
C ARG A 104 6.34 -15.64 2.88
N LYS A 105 7.12 -14.59 3.16
CA LYS A 105 8.59 -14.67 3.22
C LYS A 105 9.04 -15.43 4.47
N TYR A 106 8.43 -15.16 5.62
CA TYR A 106 8.70 -15.89 6.86
C TYR A 106 8.39 -17.38 6.73
N GLY A 107 7.24 -17.76 6.16
CA GLY A 107 6.88 -19.17 5.93
C GLY A 107 7.89 -19.93 5.05
N ARG A 108 8.58 -19.25 4.12
CA ARG A 108 9.67 -19.83 3.32
C ARG A 108 10.99 -19.98 4.07
N LYS A 109 11.18 -19.28 5.19
CA LYS A 109 12.42 -19.32 5.98
C LYS A 109 12.48 -20.53 6.93
N TYR A 110 11.33 -21.17 7.20
CA TYR A 110 11.18 -22.32 8.08
C TYR A 110 10.79 -23.63 7.35
N LEU A 111 10.84 -23.64 6.01
CA LEU A 111 10.73 -24.82 5.15
C LEU A 111 12.11 -25.21 4.62
#